data_AF-A0A6G3XBY7-F1
#
_entry.id   AF-A0A6G3XBY7-F1
#
_cell.length_a   1.000
_cell.length_b   1.000
_cell.length_c   1.000
_cell.angle_alpha   90.00
_cell.angle_beta   90.00
_cell.angle_gamma   90.00
#
_symmetry.space_group_name_H-M   'P 1'
#
loop_
_entity.id
_entity.type
_entity.pdbx_description
1 polymer ?
#
loop_
_entity_poly.entity_id
_entity_poly.type
_entity_poly.pdbx_seq_one_letter_code
_entity_poly.pdbx_strand_id
1 'polypeptide(L)'
;VLTPQSVAVSLRRSRRHRTRIVPGGAIGVDTRAKVCVIRKITDEIVNEPYDYIVLAAGSVTRTFDIPGLLDNARGMKTLAEAAYVRDHVIAQLDLADASHDEAERASRLQFVVVGGGYAGTETAACLQRLTTSAVRHYPRLDARLIKWHLIDIA
;
A
#
# COMPACT_ATOMS: atom_id res chain seq x y z
N VAL A 1 9.55 7.03 13.77
CA VAL A 1 9.18 6.13 12.66
C VAL A 1 8.00 5.30 13.12
N LEU A 2 6.89 5.29 12.38
CA LEU A 2 5.73 4.45 12.71
C LEU A 2 6.03 3.01 12.27
N THR A 3 5.72 2.04 13.10
CA THR A 3 5.79 0.62 12.72
C THR A 3 4.40 0.12 12.32
N PRO A 4 4.30 -0.94 11.49
CA PRO A 4 3.00 -1.51 11.12
C PRO A 4 2.13 -1.87 12.35
N GLN A 5 2.76 -2.33 13.44
CA GLN A 5 2.06 -2.68 14.69
C GLN A 5 1.49 -1.46 15.43
N SER A 6 2.00 -0.25 15.18
CA SER A 6 1.46 0.98 15.75
C SER A 6 0.17 1.44 15.07
N VAL A 7 -0.10 0.96 13.84
CA VAL A 7 -1.24 1.41 13.02
C VAL A 7 -2.24 0.28 12.69
N ALA A 8 -1.95 -0.96 13.08
CA ALA A 8 -2.87 -2.09 12.97
C ALA A 8 -3.13 -2.75 14.32
N VAL A 9 -4.40 -3.03 14.59
CA VAL A 9 -4.86 -3.72 15.80
C VAL A 9 -5.61 -5.00 15.43
N SER A 10 -5.39 -6.05 16.23
CA SER A 10 -6.12 -7.30 16.03
C SER A 10 -7.57 -7.16 16.46
N LEU A 11 -8.51 -7.53 15.58
CA LEU A 11 -9.94 -7.62 15.92
C LEU A 11 -10.21 -8.56 17.10
N ARG A 12 -9.33 -9.54 17.33
CA ARG A 12 -9.42 -10.48 18.46
C ARG A 12 -9.13 -9.84 19.82
N ARG A 13 -8.60 -8.61 19.86
CA ARG A 13 -8.45 -7.86 21.12
C ARG A 13 -9.77 -7.35 21.68
N SER A 14 -10.85 -7.37 20.89
CA SER A 14 -12.18 -6.99 21.36
C SER A 14 -12.60 -7.86 22.54
N ARG A 15 -12.92 -7.23 23.67
CA ARG A 15 -13.47 -7.91 24.86
C ARG A 15 -14.98 -8.18 24.75
N ARG A 16 -15.59 -7.97 23.58
CA ARG A 16 -17.03 -8.20 23.40
C ARG A 16 -17.31 -9.69 23.22
N HIS A 17 -17.83 -10.33 24.27
CA HIS A 17 -18.12 -11.76 24.32
C HIS A 17 -19.22 -12.24 23.35
N ARG A 18 -19.97 -11.32 22.72
CA ARG A 18 -21.06 -11.63 21.77
C ARG A 18 -20.65 -11.51 20.29
N THR A 19 -19.37 -11.24 20.00
CA THR A 19 -18.89 -11.03 18.63
C THR A 19 -18.21 -12.29 18.10
N ARG A 20 -18.80 -12.91 17.07
CA ARG A 20 -18.17 -13.98 16.30
C ARG A 20 -17.37 -13.37 15.15
N ILE A 21 -16.09 -13.72 15.05
CA ILE A 21 -15.22 -13.33 13.93
C ILE A 21 -15.08 -14.54 13.01
N VAL A 22 -15.49 -14.38 11.74
CA VAL A 22 -15.32 -15.40 10.70
C VAL A 22 -14.17 -14.95 9.79
N PRO A 23 -12.99 -15.60 9.84
CA PRO A 23 -11.88 -15.26 8.97
C PRO A 23 -12.17 -15.67 7.52
N GLY A 24 -12.15 -14.70 6.60
CA GLY A 24 -12.45 -14.93 5.19
C GLY A 24 -12.86 -13.64 4.49
N GLY A 25 -13.43 -13.79 3.29
CA GLY A 25 -14.03 -12.69 2.52
C GLY A 25 -15.50 -12.98 2.23
N ALA A 26 -16.36 -11.95 2.37
CA ALA A 26 -17.71 -12.00 1.84
C ALA A 26 -17.64 -11.91 0.30
N ILE A 27 -18.17 -12.91 -0.38
CA ILE A 27 -18.13 -13.03 -1.85
C ILE A 27 -19.50 -12.85 -2.50
N GLY A 28 -20.56 -12.73 -1.70
CA GLY A 28 -21.91 -12.47 -2.18
C GLY A 28 -22.88 -12.21 -1.05
N VAL A 29 -24.01 -11.58 -1.38
CA VAL A 29 -25.12 -11.35 -0.46
C VAL A 29 -26.42 -11.69 -1.19
N ASP A 30 -27.16 -12.65 -0.67
CA ASP A 30 -28.53 -12.92 -1.08
C ASP A 30 -29.47 -12.18 -0.12
N THR A 31 -30.10 -11.11 -0.62
CA THR A 31 -31.01 -10.27 0.17
C THR A 31 -32.41 -10.87 0.33
N ARG A 32 -32.79 -11.83 -0.54
CA ARG A 32 -34.08 -12.52 -0.44
C ARG A 32 -34.00 -13.64 0.59
N ALA A 33 -32.96 -14.46 0.52
CA ALA A 33 -32.71 -15.54 1.49
C ALA A 33 -32.12 -15.01 2.81
N LYS A 34 -31.70 -13.74 2.85
CA LYS A 34 -31.00 -13.10 3.97
C LYS A 34 -29.73 -13.86 4.38
N VAL A 35 -28.87 -14.12 3.40
CA VAL A 35 -27.62 -14.87 3.58
C VAL A 35 -26.44 -14.08 3.03
N CYS A 36 -25.35 -14.03 3.80
CA CYS A 36 -24.04 -13.61 3.32
C CYS A 36 -23.22 -14.85 2.94
N VAL A 37 -22.74 -14.92 1.70
CA VAL A 37 -21.86 -15.99 1.23
C VAL A 37 -20.43 -15.62 1.55
N ILE A 38 -19.75 -16.44 2.35
CA ILE A 38 -18.39 -16.20 2.83
C ILE A 38 -17.48 -17.31 2.32
N ARG A 39 -16.36 -16.93 1.70
CA ARG A 39 -15.23 -17.86 1.48
C ARG A 39 -14.28 -17.71 2.66
N LYS A 40 -14.15 -18.75 3.49
CA LYS A 40 -13.22 -18.77 4.63
C LYS A 40 -11.78 -18.79 4.15
N ILE A 41 -10.84 -18.52 5.06
CA ILE A 41 -9.40 -18.69 4.80
C ILE A 41 -8.98 -20.14 4.49
N THR A 42 -9.85 -21.10 4.79
CA THR A 42 -9.70 -22.53 4.46
C THR A 42 -10.31 -22.90 3.10
N ASP A 43 -10.70 -21.90 2.30
CA ASP A 43 -11.44 -22.01 1.03
C ASP A 43 -12.85 -22.62 1.11
N GLU A 44 -13.30 -23.02 2.29
CA GLU A 44 -14.68 -23.45 2.54
C GLU A 44 -15.66 -22.29 2.28
N ILE A 45 -16.70 -22.56 1.49
CA ILE A 45 -17.81 -21.63 1.26
C ILE A 45 -18.92 -21.90 2.28
N VAL A 46 -19.31 -20.87 3.01
CA VAL A 46 -20.41 -20.93 3.98
C VAL A 46 -21.44 -19.85 3.74
N ASN A 47 -22.69 -20.22 4.00
CA ASN A 47 -23.83 -19.33 4.00
C ASN A 47 -24.09 -18.91 5.45
N GLU A 48 -23.82 -17.63 5.77
CA GLU A 48 -24.09 -17.08 7.10
C GLU A 48 -25.41 -16.29 7.06
N PRO A 49 -26.48 -16.76 7.73
CA PRO A 49 -27.74 -16.05 7.81
C PRO A 49 -27.63 -14.74 8.59
N TYR A 50 -28.46 -13.75 8.25
CA TYR A 50 -28.52 -12.49 8.98
C TYR A 50 -29.95 -11.97 9.14
N ASP A 51 -30.21 -11.24 10.23
CA ASP A 51 -31.44 -10.43 10.36
C ASP A 51 -31.25 -9.07 9.69
N TYR A 52 -30.08 -8.47 9.91
CA TYR A 52 -29.62 -7.20 9.37
C TYR A 52 -28.18 -7.33 8.90
N ILE A 53 -27.82 -6.67 7.79
CA ILE A 53 -26.46 -6.64 7.25
C ILE A 53 -25.95 -5.20 7.15
N VAL A 54 -24.71 -4.99 7.56
CA VAL A 54 -23.99 -3.71 7.40
C VAL A 54 -22.82 -3.95 6.45
N LEU A 55 -22.83 -3.27 5.30
CA LEU A 55 -21.77 -3.39 4.30
C LEU A 55 -20.70 -2.33 4.55
N ALA A 56 -19.52 -2.77 4.97
CA ALA A 56 -18.36 -1.93 5.27
C ALA A 56 -17.08 -2.48 4.60
N ALA A 57 -17.20 -3.01 3.38
CA ALA A 57 -16.09 -3.66 2.65
C ALA A 57 -15.01 -2.67 2.16
N GLY A 58 -15.28 -1.36 2.21
CA GLY A 58 -14.37 -0.33 1.71
C GLY A 58 -14.33 -0.28 0.19
N SER A 59 -13.19 0.16 -0.36
CA SER A 59 -12.95 0.30 -1.79
C SER A 59 -11.62 -0.31 -2.21
N VAL A 60 -11.55 -0.77 -3.45
CA VAL A 60 -10.31 -1.24 -4.10
C VAL A 60 -9.63 -0.09 -4.86
N THR A 61 -8.32 -0.20 -5.07
CA THR A 61 -7.58 0.74 -5.91
C THR A 61 -8.10 0.63 -7.34
N ARG A 62 -8.59 1.73 -7.90
CA ARG A 62 -8.98 1.79 -9.30
C ARG A 62 -7.72 1.79 -10.16
N THR A 63 -7.60 0.79 -11.03
CA THR A 63 -6.54 0.73 -12.02
C THR A 63 -7.05 1.34 -13.32
N PHE A 64 -6.27 2.23 -13.91
CA PHE A 64 -6.57 2.77 -15.24
C PHE A 64 -5.98 1.86 -16.30
N ASP A 65 -6.59 1.85 -17.48
CA ASP A 65 -6.08 1.10 -18.64
C ASP A 65 -4.90 1.84 -19.28
N ILE A 66 -3.83 1.97 -18.49
CA ILE A 66 -2.57 2.59 -18.88
C ILE A 66 -1.57 1.45 -19.09
N PRO A 67 -1.09 1.23 -20.32
CA PRO A 67 -0.13 0.17 -20.61
C PRO A 67 1.08 0.21 -19.67
N GLY A 68 1.41 -0.94 -19.07
CA GLY A 68 2.54 -1.10 -18.15
C GLY A 68 2.32 -0.57 -16.73
N LEU A 69 1.17 0.04 -16.40
CA LEU A 69 0.92 0.56 -15.06
C LEU A 69 0.91 -0.56 -14.01
N LEU A 70 0.23 -1.68 -14.28
CA LEU A 70 0.14 -2.80 -13.34
C LEU A 70 1.49 -3.49 -13.11
N ASP A 71 2.34 -3.50 -14.12
CA ASP A 71 3.65 -4.16 -14.05
C ASP A 71 4.66 -3.30 -13.28
N ASN A 72 4.64 -1.99 -13.52
CA ASN A 72 5.69 -1.06 -13.07
C ASN A 72 5.28 -0.20 -11.87
N ALA A 73 4.00 0.07 -11.66
CA ALA A 73 3.54 0.84 -10.51
C ALA A 73 3.25 -0.06 -9.31
N ARG A 74 3.17 0.57 -8.14
CA ARG A 74 2.91 -0.08 -6.87
C ARG A 74 1.83 0.68 -6.13
N GLY A 75 0.90 -0.08 -5.54
CA GLY A 75 -0.15 0.49 -4.70
C GLY A 75 0.40 1.05 -3.40
N MET A 76 -0.45 1.77 -2.67
CA MET A 76 -0.17 2.31 -1.34
C MET A 76 -1.44 2.22 -0.47
N LYS A 77 -2.19 1.11 -0.56
CA LYS A 77 -3.48 0.90 0.11
C LYS A 77 -3.33 0.06 1.38
N THR A 78 -2.39 -0.87 1.37
CA THR A 78 -2.19 -1.88 2.42
C THR A 78 -0.85 -1.69 3.13
N LEU A 79 -0.70 -2.29 4.31
CA LEU A 79 0.56 -2.28 5.05
C LEU A 79 1.69 -3.01 4.31
N ALA A 80 1.36 -4.07 3.57
CA ALA A 80 2.33 -4.81 2.78
C ALA A 80 2.88 -3.96 1.63
N GLU A 81 2.00 -3.26 0.91
CA GLU A 81 2.40 -2.31 -0.12
C GLU A 81 3.25 -1.17 0.45
N ALA A 82 2.88 -0.62 1.61
CA ALA A 82 3.64 0.43 2.29
C ALA A 82 5.06 -0.01 2.65
N ALA A 83 5.21 -1.23 3.20
CA ALA A 83 6.51 -1.80 3.51
C ALA A 83 7.34 -2.00 2.24
N TYR A 84 6.74 -2.57 1.19
CA TYR A 84 7.40 -2.78 -0.10
C TYR A 84 7.92 -1.46 -0.69
N VAL A 85 7.08 -0.42 -0.74
CA VAL A 85 7.48 0.88 -1.32
C VAL A 85 8.67 1.48 -0.58
N ARG A 86 8.65 1.43 0.76
CA ARG A 86 9.76 1.90 1.59
C ARG A 86 11.06 1.16 1.27
N ASP A 87 10.99 -0.17 1.25
CA ASP A 87 12.18 -1.00 1.04
C ASP A 87 12.70 -0.87 -0.40
N HIS A 88 11.79 -0.74 -1.38
CA HIS A 88 12.14 -0.47 -2.76
C HIS A 88 12.88 0.86 -2.92
N VAL A 89 12.41 1.94 -2.29
CA VAL A 89 13.06 3.26 -2.32
C VAL A 89 14.49 3.18 -1.75
N ILE A 90 14.67 2.49 -0.62
CA ILE A 90 16.01 2.30 -0.02
C ILE A 90 16.90 1.49 -0.96
N ALA A 91 16.39 0.40 -1.54
CA ALA A 91 17.13 -0.41 -2.49
C ALA A 91 17.55 0.39 -3.74
N GLN A 92 16.75 1.37 -4.20
CA GLN A 92 17.16 2.24 -5.29
C GLN A 92 18.35 3.15 -4.90
N LEU A 93 18.44 3.60 -3.65
CA LEU A 93 19.62 4.33 -3.16
C LEU A 93 20.86 3.42 -3.14
N ASP A 94 20.72 2.19 -2.66
CA ASP A 94 21.81 1.20 -2.64
C ASP A 94 22.34 0.93 -4.06
N LEU A 95 21.43 0.71 -5.02
CA LEU A 95 21.77 0.47 -6.41
C LEU A 95 22.40 1.71 -7.08
N ALA A 96 21.91 2.91 -6.76
CA ALA A 96 22.47 4.16 -7.28
C ALA A 96 23.90 4.40 -6.80
N ASP A 97 24.18 4.15 -5.51
CA ASP A 97 25.52 4.30 -4.93
C ASP A 97 26.50 3.27 -5.49
N ALA A 98 26.02 2.03 -5.72
CA ALA A 98 26.80 0.96 -6.31
C ALA A 98 27.12 1.18 -7.81
N SER A 99 26.20 1.78 -8.58
CA SER A 99 26.37 1.92 -10.04
C SER A 99 27.58 2.78 -10.41
N HIS A 100 28.26 2.42 -11.50
CA HIS A 100 29.35 3.21 -12.09
C HIS A 100 28.86 4.08 -13.26
N ASP A 101 27.67 3.79 -13.81
CA ASP A 101 27.05 4.60 -14.85
C ASP A 101 26.31 5.79 -14.22
N GLU A 102 26.65 7.00 -14.65
CA GLU A 102 26.01 8.22 -14.19
C GLU A 102 24.53 8.30 -14.63
N ALA A 103 24.20 7.78 -15.81
CA ALA A 103 22.83 7.78 -16.32
C ALA A 103 21.94 6.83 -15.51
N GLU A 104 22.41 5.61 -15.26
CA GLU A 104 21.71 4.69 -14.38
C GLU A 104 21.54 5.28 -12.97
N ARG A 105 22.62 5.80 -12.37
CA ARG A 105 22.57 6.43 -11.04
C ARG A 105 21.51 7.52 -10.99
N ALA A 106 21.49 8.44 -11.95
CA ALA A 106 20.52 9.52 -12.00
C ALA A 106 19.09 8.97 -12.11
N SER A 107 18.87 7.94 -12.93
CA SER A 107 17.55 7.31 -13.13
C SER A 107 16.99 6.67 -11.85
N ARG A 108 17.83 5.99 -11.06
CA ARG A 108 17.46 5.31 -9.80
C ARG A 108 17.02 6.31 -8.72
N LEU A 109 17.43 7.56 -8.82
CA LEU A 109 17.10 8.63 -7.88
C LEU A 109 15.86 9.46 -8.29
N GLN A 110 15.15 9.03 -9.35
CA GLN A 110 13.89 9.65 -9.77
C GLN A 110 12.70 8.83 -9.27
N PHE A 111 11.88 9.42 -8.40
CA PHE A 111 10.68 8.80 -7.86
C PHE A 111 9.44 9.55 -8.34
N VAL A 112 8.42 8.80 -8.75
CA VAL A 112 7.16 9.36 -9.24
C VAL A 112 6.00 8.85 -8.38
N VAL A 113 5.17 9.77 -7.90
CA VAL A 113 3.92 9.49 -7.21
C VAL A 113 2.78 10.03 -8.06
N VAL A 114 1.83 9.16 -8.39
CA VAL A 114 0.66 9.52 -9.20
C VAL A 114 -0.56 9.66 -8.29
N GLY A 115 -1.22 10.81 -8.38
CA GLY A 115 -2.35 11.23 -7.55
C GLY A 115 -1.93 12.27 -6.51
N GLY A 116 -2.31 13.52 -6.71
CA GLY A 116 -2.03 14.66 -5.83
C GLY A 116 -3.02 14.83 -4.67
N GLY A 117 -3.92 13.86 -4.46
CA GLY A 117 -4.77 13.80 -3.27
C GLY A 117 -3.96 13.59 -1.98
N TYR A 118 -4.66 13.53 -0.83
CA TYR A 118 -4.03 13.41 0.50
C TYR A 118 -3.00 12.28 0.57
N ALA A 119 -3.39 11.07 0.16
CA ALA A 119 -2.53 9.88 0.25
C ALA A 119 -1.25 10.01 -0.59
N GLY A 120 -1.33 10.50 -1.83
CA GLY A 120 -0.16 10.63 -2.69
C GLY A 120 0.76 11.77 -2.23
N THR A 121 0.19 12.91 -1.83
CA THR A 121 0.96 14.02 -1.26
C THR A 121 1.70 13.61 0.01
N GLU A 122 1.04 12.93 0.95
CA GLU A 122 1.69 12.43 2.17
C GLU A 122 2.75 11.37 1.89
N THR A 123 2.50 10.48 0.91
CA THR A 123 3.48 9.46 0.48
C THR A 123 4.74 10.12 -0.06
N ALA A 124 4.59 11.07 -0.99
CA ALA A 124 5.72 11.81 -1.56
C ALA A 124 6.49 12.57 -0.48
N ALA A 125 5.81 13.30 0.40
CA ALA A 125 6.44 14.06 1.47
C ALA A 125 7.17 13.16 2.49
N CYS A 126 6.57 12.05 2.90
CA CYS A 126 7.18 11.13 3.85
C CYS A 126 8.41 10.44 3.27
N LEU A 127 8.34 10.00 2.01
CA LEU A 127 9.45 9.31 1.36
C LEU A 127 10.57 10.29 0.96
N GLN A 128 10.24 11.53 0.59
CA GLN A 128 11.23 12.60 0.39
C GLN A 128 12.02 12.89 1.67
N ARG A 129 11.34 12.93 2.82
CA ARG A 129 12.01 13.06 4.12
C ARG A 129 12.88 11.85 4.43
N LEU A 130 12.42 10.65 4.11
CA LEU A 130 13.20 9.41 4.27
C LEU A 130 14.48 9.47 3.43
N THR A 131 14.39 9.76 2.13
CA THR A 131 15.56 9.78 1.25
C THR A 131 16.54 10.89 1.63
N THR A 132 16.04 12.07 2.03
CA THR A 132 16.88 13.18 2.52
C THR A 132 17.66 12.82 3.79
N SER A 133 17.08 12.01 4.66
CA SER A 133 17.79 11.50 5.84
C SER A 133 18.74 10.36 5.49
N ALA A 134 18.31 9.45 4.62
CA ALA A 134 19.06 8.25 4.27
C ALA A 134 20.34 8.56 3.49
N VAL A 135 20.28 9.50 2.53
CA VAL A 135 21.39 9.86 1.62
C VAL A 135 22.70 10.20 2.34
N ARG A 136 22.64 10.64 3.60
CA ARG A 136 23.83 10.92 4.43
C ARG A 136 24.72 9.69 4.66
N HIS A 137 24.19 8.49 4.48
CA HIS A 137 24.91 7.22 4.62
C HIS A 137 25.45 6.70 3.27
N TYR A 138 25.21 7.42 2.17
CA TYR A 138 25.58 7.03 0.80
C TYR A 138 26.63 8.01 0.25
N PRO A 139 27.93 7.73 0.42
CA PRO A 139 29.00 8.70 0.15
C PRO A 139 29.14 9.07 -1.33
N ARG A 140 28.63 8.25 -2.27
CA ARG A 140 28.72 8.52 -3.71
C ARG A 140 27.48 9.22 -4.26
N LEU A 141 26.48 9.50 -3.43
CA LEU A 141 25.23 10.12 -3.86
C LEU A 141 25.21 11.62 -3.55
N ASP A 142 24.92 12.42 -4.57
CA ASP A 142 24.57 13.83 -4.41
C ASP A 142 23.06 13.94 -4.13
N ALA A 143 22.71 14.46 -2.94
CA ALA A 143 21.33 14.67 -2.53
C ALA A 143 20.52 15.54 -3.51
N ARG A 144 21.17 16.41 -4.31
CA ARG A 144 20.51 17.25 -5.32
C ARG A 144 19.94 16.46 -6.49
N LEU A 145 20.45 15.24 -6.73
CA LEU A 145 19.98 14.34 -7.80
C LEU A 145 18.70 13.58 -7.42
N ILE A 146 18.38 13.49 -6.13
CA ILE A 146 17.15 12.85 -5.66
C ILE A 146 15.96 13.75 -5.99
N LYS A 147 15.03 13.24 -6.80
CA LYS A 147 13.82 13.98 -7.18
C LYS A 147 12.58 13.16 -6.89
N TRP A 148 11.59 13.84 -6.32
CA TRP A 148 10.25 13.34 -6.12
C TRP A 148 9.31 14.16 -7.00
N HIS A 149 8.65 13.47 -7.92
CA HIS A 149 7.67 14.05 -8.84
C HIS A 149 6.28 13.64 -8.37
N LEU A 150 5.41 14.62 -8.11
CA LEU A 150 4.00 14.37 -7.81
C LEU A 150 3.19 14.79 -9.04
N ILE A 151 2.46 13.84 -9.62
CA ILE A 151 1.69 14.03 -10.85
C ILE A 151 0.22 13.86 -10.53
N ASP A 152 -0.61 14.82 -10.92
CA ASP A 152 -2.07 14.72 -10.83
C ASP A 152 -2.70 15.18 -12.16
N ILE A 153 -3.92 14.74 -12.43
CA ILE A 153 -4.62 15.01 -13.69
C ILE A 153 -5.32 16.37 -13.75
N ALA A 154 -5.42 17.08 -12.62
CA ALA A 154 -6.18 18.32 -12.42
C ALA A 154 -7.69 18.19 -12.69
#